data_AF-A0A530YHD8-F1
#
_entry.id   AF-A0A530YHD8-F1
#
_cell.length_a   1.000
_cell.length_b   1.000
_cell.length_c   1.000
_cell.angle_alpha   90.00
_cell.angle_beta   90.00
_cell.angle_gamma   90.00
#
_symmetry.space_group_name_H-M   'P 1'
#
loop_
_entity.id
_entity.type
_entity.pdbx_description
1 polymer ?
#
loop_
_entity_poly.entity_id
_entity_poly.type
_entity_poly.pdbx_seq_one_letter_code
_entity_poly.pdbx_strand_id
1 'polypeptide(L)'
;GYTSEDPAPTQYDSVQRFAEWGFKISPLMVRAKSVEELVAHYHLIEAQRSSLGYDIDGVVYKIDQLELQRRWGFVTGEPRWAIAHKFPAEQAMTTVLRIDIQVGRTGTLAPVARLAPVTVGGVVVENVTLHNEDYIKGLDSNGQPIRDGYDVRIGDTVVIQRAGDVIPQIVSVVIDKRPPDAVPYEFPHKCPICGSPATREINEKTGKEDSRRRCTGELICPAQAVEGLRHFVSRGAMDIEGLGAENIDLFFNAGLIKTAADIFTLRDHRPAVTKALAERREEQARQREAASGKTRKNVRSVEERNY
;
A
#
# COMPACT_ATOMS: atom_id res chain seq x y z
N GLY A 1 2.66 10.37 -29.06
CA GLY A 1 2.34 10.54 -30.49
C GLY A 1 2.17 12.02 -30.78
N TYR A 2 2.45 12.43 -32.01
CA TYR A 2 2.23 13.80 -32.49
C TYR A 2 0.95 13.80 -33.35
N THR A 3 0.13 14.83 -33.23
CA THR A 3 -1.03 15.08 -34.11
C THR A 3 -1.00 16.54 -34.57
N SER A 4 -1.35 16.79 -35.83
CA SER A 4 -1.43 18.13 -36.41
C SER A 4 -2.72 18.87 -36.03
N GLU A 5 -3.78 18.11 -35.70
CA GLU A 5 -5.09 18.63 -35.29
C GLU A 5 -5.81 17.66 -34.36
N ASP A 6 -6.88 18.13 -33.70
CA ASP A 6 -7.75 17.23 -32.94
C ASP A 6 -8.52 16.30 -33.90
N PRO A 7 -8.68 15.00 -33.58
CA PRO A 7 -9.44 14.07 -34.42
C PRO A 7 -10.91 14.47 -34.63
N ALA A 8 -11.47 15.27 -33.70
CA ALA A 8 -12.80 15.85 -33.75
C ALA A 8 -12.91 17.00 -32.71
N PRO A 9 -13.93 17.88 -32.78
CA PRO A 9 -14.10 18.99 -31.82
C PRO A 9 -14.54 18.55 -30.42
N THR A 10 -15.01 17.31 -30.26
CA THR A 10 -15.49 16.77 -28.97
C THR A 10 -14.74 15.50 -28.57
N GLN A 11 -14.72 15.21 -27.27
CA GLN A 11 -14.11 14.03 -26.68
C GLN A 11 -14.78 12.76 -27.20
N TYR A 12 -16.11 12.73 -27.26
CA TYR A 12 -16.84 11.57 -27.76
C TYR A 12 -16.53 11.29 -29.23
N ASP A 13 -16.62 12.29 -30.11
CA ASP A 13 -16.35 12.08 -31.54
C ASP A 13 -14.88 11.71 -31.78
N SER A 14 -13.96 12.24 -30.98
CA SER A 14 -12.53 11.88 -31.06
C SER A 14 -12.32 10.39 -30.74
N VAL A 15 -13.02 9.87 -29.74
CA VAL A 15 -12.95 8.45 -29.39
C VAL A 15 -13.62 7.59 -30.47
N GLN A 16 -14.74 8.02 -31.04
CA GLN A 16 -15.36 7.31 -32.18
C GLN A 16 -14.42 7.28 -33.40
N ARG A 17 -13.72 8.38 -33.70
CA ARG A 17 -12.71 8.43 -34.76
C ARG A 17 -11.56 7.45 -34.52
N PHE A 18 -11.13 7.27 -33.27
CA PHE A 18 -10.14 6.24 -32.94
C PHE A 18 -10.66 4.83 -33.25
N ALA A 19 -11.95 4.56 -33.02
CA ALA A 19 -12.57 3.29 -33.42
C ALA A 19 -12.51 3.08 -34.94
N GLU A 20 -12.82 4.12 -35.73
CA GLU A 20 -12.69 4.09 -37.20
C GLU A 20 -11.25 3.80 -37.66
N TRP A 21 -10.25 4.26 -36.90
CA TRP A 21 -8.84 3.99 -37.17
C TRP A 21 -8.37 2.62 -36.65
N GLY A 22 -9.26 1.79 -36.08
CA GLY A 22 -8.98 0.43 -35.65
C GLY A 22 -8.57 0.29 -34.18
N PHE A 23 -8.64 1.36 -33.38
CA PHE A 23 -8.45 1.24 -31.93
C PHE A 23 -9.66 0.62 -31.26
N LYS A 24 -9.44 -0.16 -30.20
CA LYS A 24 -10.52 -0.67 -29.35
C LYS A 24 -11.00 0.42 -28.40
N ILE A 25 -12.30 0.69 -28.40
CA ILE A 25 -12.94 1.65 -27.49
C ILE A 25 -13.93 0.93 -26.57
N SER A 26 -14.26 1.56 -25.45
CA SER A 26 -15.28 1.02 -24.54
C SER A 26 -16.68 1.19 -25.15
N PRO A 27 -17.49 0.12 -25.22
CA PRO A 27 -18.88 0.23 -25.69
C PRO A 27 -19.78 0.96 -24.68
N LEU A 28 -19.31 1.18 -23.46
CA LEU A 28 -20.03 1.86 -22.38
C LEU A 28 -19.83 3.38 -22.38
N MET A 29 -19.08 3.93 -23.34
CA MET A 29 -18.92 5.39 -23.44
C MET A 29 -20.19 6.01 -24.03
N VAL A 30 -20.81 6.93 -23.31
CA VAL A 30 -22.01 7.65 -23.75
C VAL A 30 -21.83 9.16 -23.66
N ARG A 31 -22.57 9.90 -24.48
CA ARG A 31 -22.80 11.34 -24.26
C ARG A 31 -24.00 11.51 -23.34
N ALA A 32 -23.79 12.22 -22.24
CA ALA A 32 -24.85 12.69 -21.38
C ALA A 32 -25.03 14.21 -21.53
N LYS A 33 -26.27 14.68 -21.50
CA LYS A 33 -26.64 16.10 -21.63
C LYS A 33 -27.07 16.71 -20.30
N SER A 34 -27.15 15.93 -19.24
CA SER A 34 -27.60 16.33 -17.91
C SER A 34 -26.86 15.56 -16.82
N VAL A 35 -26.93 16.06 -15.58
CA VAL A 35 -26.34 15.38 -14.41
C VAL A 35 -27.09 14.08 -14.12
N GLU A 36 -28.41 14.09 -14.34
CA GLU A 36 -29.29 12.94 -14.15
C GLU A 36 -28.90 11.79 -15.08
N GLU A 37 -28.58 12.09 -16.35
CA GLU A 37 -28.07 11.08 -17.30
C GLU A 37 -26.70 10.53 -16.87
N LEU A 38 -25.80 11.38 -16.35
CA LEU A 38 -24.49 10.95 -15.84
C LEU A 38 -24.62 10.00 -14.64
N VAL A 39 -25.54 10.30 -13.71
CA VAL A 39 -25.79 9.48 -12.52
C VAL A 39 -26.52 8.18 -12.88
N ALA A 40 -27.49 8.24 -13.79
CA ALA A 40 -28.19 7.04 -14.27
C ALA A 40 -27.21 6.07 -14.96
N HIS A 41 -26.30 6.58 -15.79
CA HIS A 41 -25.28 5.77 -16.45
C HIS A 41 -24.27 5.18 -15.47
N TYR A 42 -23.92 5.92 -14.42
CA TYR A 42 -23.09 5.41 -13.32
C TYR A 42 -23.73 4.18 -12.65
N HIS A 43 -25.02 4.26 -12.28
CA HIS A 43 -25.72 3.13 -11.65
C HIS A 43 -25.88 1.94 -12.60
N LEU A 44 -26.06 2.19 -13.90
CA LEU A 44 -26.08 1.12 -14.90
C LEU A 44 -24.75 0.36 -14.93
N ILE A 45 -23.62 1.07 -14.97
CA ILE A 45 -22.29 0.46 -14.97
C ILE A 45 -22.01 -0.22 -13.62
N GLU A 46 -22.39 0.39 -12.51
CA GLU A 46 -22.28 -0.17 -11.16
C GLU A 46 -22.96 -1.54 -11.06
N ALA A 47 -24.19 -1.66 -11.56
CA ALA A 47 -24.95 -2.90 -11.57
C ALA A 47 -24.31 -3.98 -12.46
N GLN A 48 -23.63 -3.57 -13.54
CA GLN A 48 -22.97 -4.47 -14.49
C GLN A 48 -21.54 -4.82 -14.10
N ARG A 49 -20.96 -4.14 -13.10
CA ARG A 49 -19.52 -4.19 -12.75
C ARG A 49 -18.96 -5.61 -12.68
N SER A 50 -19.67 -6.51 -11.99
CA SER A 50 -19.25 -7.92 -11.82
C SER A 50 -19.26 -8.76 -13.10
N SER A 51 -19.93 -8.30 -14.16
CA SER A 51 -20.09 -9.01 -15.43
C SER A 51 -19.15 -8.53 -16.55
N LEU A 52 -18.40 -7.44 -16.33
CA LEU A 52 -17.64 -6.78 -17.40
C LEU A 52 -16.41 -7.56 -17.88
N GLY A 53 -16.03 -8.68 -17.24
CA GLY A 53 -14.86 -9.48 -17.64
C GLY A 53 -13.52 -8.76 -17.46
N TYR A 54 -13.54 -7.56 -16.87
CA TYR A 54 -12.40 -6.75 -16.46
C TYR A 54 -12.83 -5.88 -15.27
N ASP A 55 -11.85 -5.48 -14.45
CA ASP A 55 -12.11 -4.66 -13.27
C ASP A 55 -12.23 -3.18 -13.63
N ILE A 56 -13.15 -2.50 -12.95
CA ILE A 56 -13.32 -1.04 -12.97
C ILE A 56 -13.57 -0.54 -11.54
N ASP A 57 -13.09 0.67 -11.23
CA ASP A 57 -13.24 1.32 -9.92
C ASP A 57 -14.19 2.52 -9.94
N GLY A 58 -14.80 2.83 -11.08
CA GLY A 58 -15.75 3.92 -11.23
C GLY A 58 -16.02 4.28 -12.70
N VAL A 59 -16.52 5.50 -12.89
CA VAL A 59 -16.68 6.14 -14.20
C VAL A 59 -15.95 7.48 -14.22
N VAL A 60 -15.58 7.96 -15.40
CA VAL A 60 -14.97 9.29 -15.54
C VAL A 60 -15.91 10.20 -16.30
N TYR A 61 -16.31 11.30 -15.67
CA TYR A 61 -17.06 12.37 -16.32
C TYR A 61 -16.07 13.36 -16.92
N LYS A 62 -16.33 13.80 -18.16
CA LYS A 62 -15.50 14.76 -18.90
C LYS A 62 -16.40 15.79 -19.57
N ILE A 63 -15.99 17.05 -19.55
CA ILE A 63 -16.58 18.06 -20.43
C ILE A 63 -16.33 17.62 -21.88
N ASP A 64 -17.39 17.48 -22.69
CA ASP A 64 -17.26 16.89 -24.02
C ASP A 64 -16.54 17.81 -25.02
N GLN A 65 -16.69 19.13 -24.92
CA GLN A 65 -16.06 20.08 -25.84
C GLN A 65 -14.56 20.26 -25.55
N LEU A 66 -13.68 19.94 -26.51
CA LEU A 66 -12.22 19.97 -26.31
C LEU A 66 -11.68 21.40 -26.11
N GLU A 67 -12.32 22.40 -26.72
CA GLU A 67 -11.94 23.81 -26.50
C GLU A 67 -12.15 24.23 -25.04
N LEU A 68 -13.25 23.80 -24.41
CA LEU A 68 -13.49 24.06 -23.00
C LEU A 68 -12.48 23.35 -22.11
N GLN A 69 -12.09 22.11 -22.45
CA GLN A 69 -11.03 21.40 -21.73
C GLN A 69 -9.71 22.19 -21.76
N ARG A 70 -9.29 22.70 -22.94
CA ARG A 70 -8.10 23.55 -23.10
C ARG A 70 -8.19 24.82 -22.27
N ARG A 71 -9.34 25.50 -22.28
CA ARG A 71 -9.56 26.73 -21.52
C ARG A 71 -9.54 26.49 -20.00
N TRP A 72 -10.06 25.36 -19.54
CA TRP A 72 -10.10 25.03 -18.11
C TRP A 72 -8.72 24.59 -17.61
N GLY A 73 -7.95 23.85 -18.39
CA GLY A 73 -6.58 23.47 -18.06
C GLY A 73 -6.50 22.50 -16.88
N PHE A 74 -5.38 22.60 -16.14
CA PHE A 74 -4.98 21.66 -15.09
C PHE A 74 -4.61 22.38 -13.78
N VAL A 75 -4.67 21.68 -12.66
CA VAL A 75 -4.11 22.08 -11.35
C VAL A 75 -3.15 21.00 -10.89
N THR A 76 -1.88 21.34 -10.66
CA THR A 76 -0.86 20.41 -10.09
C THR A 76 -0.76 19.06 -10.81
N GLY A 77 -1.14 18.99 -12.09
CA GLY A 77 -1.16 17.77 -12.91
C GLY A 77 -2.54 17.16 -13.18
N GLU A 78 -3.60 17.58 -12.48
CA GLU A 78 -4.96 17.04 -12.59
C GLU A 78 -5.84 17.93 -13.48
N PRO A 79 -6.64 17.37 -14.42
CA PRO A 79 -7.50 18.16 -15.28
C PRO A 79 -8.67 18.77 -14.51
N ARG A 80 -8.97 20.05 -14.73
CA ARG A 80 -10.13 20.72 -14.12
C ARG A 80 -11.47 20.33 -14.75
N TRP A 81 -11.43 19.76 -15.95
CA TRP A 81 -12.58 19.47 -16.81
C TRP A 81 -13.02 18.00 -16.75
N ALA A 82 -12.43 17.19 -15.86
CA ALA A 82 -12.80 15.80 -15.65
C ALA A 82 -12.78 15.41 -14.18
N ILE A 83 -13.61 14.45 -13.81
CA ILE A 83 -13.65 13.86 -12.47
C ILE A 83 -13.90 12.35 -12.56
N ALA A 84 -13.18 11.59 -11.73
CA ALA A 84 -13.45 10.17 -11.53
C ALA A 84 -14.50 10.01 -10.41
N HIS A 85 -15.68 9.51 -10.76
CA HIS A 85 -16.72 9.14 -9.81
C HIS A 85 -16.58 7.65 -9.50
N LYS A 86 -15.95 7.35 -8.36
CA LYS A 86 -15.62 5.99 -7.92
C LYS A 86 -16.84 5.26 -7.36
N PHE A 87 -16.92 3.96 -7.62
CA PHE A 87 -17.91 3.10 -6.96
C PHE A 87 -17.70 3.07 -5.45
N PRO A 88 -18.74 2.75 -4.64
CA PRO A 88 -18.56 2.48 -3.23
C PRO A 88 -17.49 1.41 -3.06
N ALA A 89 -16.62 1.63 -2.08
CA ALA A 89 -15.62 0.65 -1.72
C ALA A 89 -16.31 -0.69 -1.38
N GLU A 90 -15.77 -1.79 -1.89
CA GLU A 90 -16.24 -3.10 -1.46
C GLU A 90 -15.87 -3.29 0.00
N GLN A 91 -16.82 -3.82 0.77
CA GLN A 91 -16.67 -4.05 2.19
C GLN A 91 -16.75 -5.54 2.51
N ALA A 92 -15.98 -5.97 3.49
CA ALA A 92 -16.14 -7.30 4.07
C ALA A 92 -15.87 -7.28 5.57
N MET A 93 -16.47 -8.25 6.26
CA MET A 93 -16.23 -8.47 7.69
C MET A 93 -15.12 -9.50 7.88
N THR A 94 -14.21 -9.23 8.80
CA THR A 94 -13.18 -10.18 9.22
C THR A 94 -12.81 -9.98 10.68
N THR A 95 -12.02 -10.89 11.24
CA THR A 95 -11.57 -10.86 12.64
C THR A 95 -10.14 -10.32 12.73
N VAL A 96 -9.88 -9.44 13.71
CA VAL A 96 -8.52 -9.00 14.07
C VAL A 96 -7.84 -10.12 14.87
N LEU A 97 -6.85 -10.79 14.29
CA LEU A 97 -6.13 -11.89 14.94
C LEU A 97 -5.04 -11.41 15.90
N ARG A 98 -4.31 -10.35 15.52
CA ARG A 98 -3.31 -9.69 16.36
C ARG A 98 -2.96 -8.31 15.80
N ILE A 99 -2.25 -7.51 16.59
CA ILE A 99 -1.71 -6.22 16.16
C ILE A 99 -0.19 -6.26 16.32
N ASP A 100 0.52 -6.19 15.20
CA ASP A 100 1.99 -6.12 15.15
C ASP A 100 2.42 -4.65 15.07
N ILE A 101 3.55 -4.30 15.70
CA ILE A 101 4.17 -2.97 15.55
C ILE A 101 5.35 -3.05 14.60
N GLN A 102 5.27 -2.30 13.51
CA GLN A 102 6.39 -2.08 12.59
C GLN A 102 7.11 -0.80 12.96
N VAL A 103 8.46 -0.81 12.94
CA VAL A 103 9.26 0.38 13.22
C VAL A 103 9.79 0.91 11.90
N GLY A 104 9.31 2.07 11.48
CA GLY A 104 9.73 2.72 10.23
C GLY A 104 11.08 3.42 10.34
N ARG A 105 11.56 3.93 9.20
CA ARG A 105 12.83 4.68 9.07
C ARG A 105 13.04 5.76 10.13
N THR A 106 12.02 6.58 10.38
CA THR A 106 12.08 7.69 11.35
C THR A 106 11.73 7.26 12.77
N GLY A 107 11.82 5.96 13.06
CA GLY A 107 11.43 5.40 14.34
C GLY A 107 9.94 5.30 14.58
N THR A 108 9.07 5.72 13.65
CA THR A 108 7.60 5.63 13.80
C THR A 108 7.18 4.19 14.09
N LEU A 109 6.50 3.98 15.22
CA LEU A 109 5.83 2.71 15.54
C LEU A 109 4.48 2.71 14.81
N ALA A 110 4.41 1.99 13.70
CA ALA A 110 3.22 1.84 12.87
C ALA A 110 2.49 0.54 13.24
N PRO A 111 1.27 0.61 13.80
CA PRO A 111 0.49 -0.58 14.10
C PRO A 111 -0.15 -1.17 12.84
N VAL A 112 -0.07 -2.48 12.71
CA VAL A 112 -0.66 -3.27 11.62
C VAL A 112 -1.51 -4.38 12.22
N ALA A 113 -2.81 -4.36 11.95
CA ALA A 113 -3.70 -5.46 12.30
C ALA A 113 -3.48 -6.62 11.30
N ARG A 114 -3.22 -7.81 11.85
CA ARG A 114 -3.30 -9.08 11.14
C ARG A 114 -4.73 -9.57 11.22
N LEU A 115 -5.33 -9.84 10.08
CA LEU A 115 -6.73 -10.21 9.93
C LEU A 115 -6.84 -11.69 9.58
N ALA A 116 -7.98 -12.29 9.91
CA ALA A 116 -8.36 -13.54 9.27
C ALA A 116 -8.49 -13.29 7.75
N PRO A 117 -7.96 -14.17 6.89
CA PRO A 117 -7.97 -13.94 5.44
C PRO A 117 -9.39 -13.72 4.93
N VAL A 118 -9.62 -12.62 4.22
CA VAL A 118 -10.93 -12.27 3.65
C VAL A 118 -10.78 -11.68 2.26
N THR A 119 -11.69 -12.01 1.34
CA THR A 119 -11.67 -11.45 -0.02
C THR A 119 -12.46 -10.15 -0.08
N VAL A 120 -11.84 -9.07 -0.59
CA VAL A 120 -12.46 -7.75 -0.83
C VAL A 120 -11.97 -7.18 -2.15
N GLY A 121 -12.86 -6.89 -3.10
CA GLY A 121 -12.44 -6.42 -4.42
C GLY A 121 -11.56 -7.43 -5.16
N GLY A 122 -11.91 -8.72 -5.09
CA GLY A 122 -11.18 -9.80 -5.76
C GLY A 122 -9.80 -10.16 -5.19
N VAL A 123 -9.32 -9.48 -4.15
CA VAL A 123 -8.01 -9.74 -3.52
C VAL A 123 -8.19 -10.22 -2.09
N VAL A 124 -7.35 -11.16 -1.67
CA VAL A 124 -7.28 -11.63 -0.28
C VAL A 124 -6.54 -10.60 0.56
N VAL A 125 -7.22 -10.07 1.59
CA VAL A 125 -6.68 -9.13 2.55
C VAL A 125 -6.44 -9.85 3.88
N GLU A 126 -5.21 -9.77 4.36
CA GLU A 126 -4.78 -10.33 5.66
C GLU A 126 -4.19 -9.26 6.58
N ASN A 127 -4.00 -8.03 6.07
CA ASN A 127 -3.29 -6.97 6.77
C ASN A 127 -3.98 -5.63 6.54
N VAL A 128 -4.09 -4.83 7.59
CA VAL A 128 -4.60 -3.46 7.52
C VAL A 128 -3.79 -2.56 8.45
N THR A 129 -3.44 -1.36 7.97
CA THR A 129 -2.81 -0.36 8.83
C THR A 129 -3.81 0.15 9.86
N LEU A 130 -3.37 0.32 11.09
CA LEU A 130 -4.13 1.02 12.13
C LEU A 130 -3.61 2.44 12.35
N HIS A 131 -2.79 2.96 11.43
CA HIS A 131 -2.22 4.31 11.41
C HIS A 131 -1.35 4.70 12.62
N ASN A 132 -1.93 4.78 13.82
CA ASN A 132 -1.30 5.17 15.07
C ASN A 132 -2.14 4.76 16.29
N GLU A 133 -1.65 5.07 17.50
CA GLU A 133 -2.32 4.67 18.75
C GLU A 133 -3.66 5.40 19.01
N ASP A 134 -3.88 6.58 18.43
CA ASP A 134 -5.15 7.31 18.54
C ASP A 134 -6.22 6.69 17.64
N TYR A 135 -5.84 6.30 16.42
CA TYR A 135 -6.72 5.58 15.52
C TYR A 135 -7.15 4.24 16.12
N ILE A 136 -6.27 3.52 16.82
CA ILE A 136 -6.66 2.30 17.56
C ILE A 136 -7.73 2.62 18.61
N LYS A 137 -7.62 3.75 19.30
CA LYS A 137 -8.58 4.21 20.34
C LYS A 137 -9.90 4.74 19.76
N GLY A 138 -10.06 4.80 18.44
CA GLY A 138 -11.27 5.37 17.84
C GLY A 138 -11.23 6.88 17.71
N LEU A 139 -10.05 7.49 17.53
CA LEU A 139 -9.89 8.93 17.35
C LEU A 139 -9.22 9.29 16.01
N ASP A 140 -9.62 10.42 15.43
CA ASP A 140 -8.92 11.04 14.29
C ASP A 140 -7.72 11.90 14.74
N SER A 141 -7.05 12.54 13.77
CA SER A 141 -5.90 13.44 14.03
C SER A 141 -6.23 14.70 14.83
N ASN A 142 -7.52 15.05 14.98
CA ASN A 142 -8.00 16.17 15.77
C ASN A 142 -8.55 15.73 17.13
N GLY A 143 -8.46 14.43 17.45
CA GLY A 143 -9.04 13.86 18.66
C GLY A 143 -10.56 13.69 18.62
N GLN A 144 -11.17 13.80 17.44
CA GLN A 144 -12.61 13.54 17.27
C GLN A 144 -12.87 12.04 17.13
N PRO A 145 -14.00 11.53 17.65
CA PRO A 145 -14.33 10.12 17.54
C PRO A 145 -14.51 9.69 16.07
N ILE A 146 -13.94 8.55 15.73
CA ILE A 146 -14.18 7.82 14.49
C ILE A 146 -14.77 6.45 14.83
N ARG A 147 -15.54 5.87 13.90
CA ARG A 147 -16.19 4.57 14.09
C ARG A 147 -17.02 4.56 15.38
N ASP A 148 -17.80 5.62 15.58
CA ASP A 148 -18.64 5.85 16.77
C ASP A 148 -17.86 5.87 18.10
N GLY A 149 -16.55 6.16 18.05
CA GLY A 149 -15.68 6.20 19.23
C GLY A 149 -15.19 4.83 19.69
N TYR A 150 -15.42 3.78 18.90
CA TYR A 150 -14.98 2.43 19.25
C TYR A 150 -13.50 2.19 18.97
N ASP A 151 -12.84 1.64 19.97
CA ASP A 151 -11.49 1.12 19.88
C ASP A 151 -11.43 -0.19 19.08
N VAL A 152 -10.27 -0.50 18.51
CA VAL A 152 -10.00 -1.79 17.84
C VAL A 152 -9.25 -2.70 18.80
N ARG A 153 -9.78 -3.91 19.02
CA ARG A 153 -9.21 -4.93 19.91
C ARG A 153 -8.83 -6.19 19.14
N ILE A 154 -7.92 -6.95 19.73
CA ILE A 154 -7.65 -8.32 19.25
C ILE A 154 -8.90 -9.17 19.52
N GLY A 155 -9.31 -9.95 18.52
CA GLY A 155 -10.55 -10.73 18.54
C GLY A 155 -11.77 -10.00 17.98
N ASP A 156 -11.71 -8.68 17.76
CA ASP A 156 -12.85 -7.94 17.22
C ASP A 156 -13.20 -8.40 15.80
N THR A 157 -14.50 -8.48 15.53
CA THR A 157 -14.99 -8.49 14.16
C THR A 157 -15.05 -7.05 13.64
N VAL A 158 -14.36 -6.76 12.54
CA VAL A 158 -14.27 -5.44 11.93
C VAL A 158 -14.80 -5.47 10.50
N VAL A 159 -15.38 -4.36 10.06
CA VAL A 159 -15.68 -4.13 8.65
C VAL A 159 -14.47 -3.45 8.03
N ILE A 160 -13.88 -4.07 7.03
CA ILE A 160 -12.83 -3.46 6.20
C ILE A 160 -13.41 -3.04 4.86
N GLN A 161 -12.81 -2.03 4.24
CA GLN A 161 -13.14 -1.65 2.88
C GLN A 161 -11.92 -1.46 2.00
N ARG A 162 -12.11 -1.67 0.71
CA ARG A 162 -11.11 -1.44 -0.34
C ARG A 162 -11.77 -0.72 -1.52
N ALA A 163 -11.16 0.38 -1.96
CA ALA A 163 -11.60 1.12 -3.14
C ALA A 163 -10.58 0.93 -4.28
N GLY A 164 -10.93 0.16 -5.32
CA GLY A 164 -10.01 -0.17 -6.42
C GLY A 164 -8.72 -0.83 -5.91
N ASP A 165 -7.56 -0.41 -6.44
CA ASP A 165 -6.24 -0.94 -6.07
C ASP A 165 -5.60 -0.28 -4.82
N VAL A 166 -6.41 0.38 -3.99
CA VAL A 166 -5.94 1.13 -2.80
C VAL A 166 -5.74 0.20 -1.58
N ILE A 167 -4.90 0.65 -0.64
CA ILE A 167 -4.66 0.02 0.66
C ILE A 167 -5.99 -0.13 1.43
N PRO A 168 -6.32 -1.32 1.98
CA PRO A 168 -7.54 -1.53 2.75
C PRO A 168 -7.53 -0.70 4.04
N GLN A 169 -8.72 -0.39 4.58
CA GLN A 169 -8.88 0.31 5.86
C GLN A 169 -10.05 -0.24 6.68
N ILE A 170 -9.99 -0.11 8.01
CA ILE A 170 -11.11 -0.46 8.91
C ILE A 170 -12.12 0.69 8.91
N VAL A 171 -13.39 0.37 8.65
CA VAL A 171 -14.51 1.33 8.60
C VAL A 171 -15.32 1.34 9.88
N SER A 172 -15.50 0.18 10.51
CA SER A 172 -16.25 0.05 11.76
C SER A 172 -15.86 -1.22 12.52
N VAL A 173 -16.21 -1.25 13.80
CA VAL A 173 -16.11 -2.43 14.67
C VAL A 173 -17.52 -2.95 14.92
N VAL A 174 -17.74 -4.25 14.75
CA VAL A 174 -19.05 -4.87 14.97
C VAL A 174 -19.18 -5.24 16.44
N ILE A 175 -19.59 -4.28 17.26
CA ILE A 175 -19.63 -4.37 18.73
C ILE A 175 -20.51 -5.52 19.22
N ASP A 176 -21.63 -5.79 18.54
CA ASP A 176 -22.52 -6.92 18.86
C ASP A 176 -21.82 -8.29 18.78
N LYS A 177 -20.67 -8.35 18.09
CA LYS A 177 -19.83 -9.56 17.95
C LYS A 177 -18.53 -9.49 18.74
N ARG A 178 -18.32 -8.46 19.57
CA ARG A 178 -17.10 -8.34 20.39
C ARG A 178 -17.05 -9.48 21.41
N PRO A 179 -15.98 -10.31 21.41
CA PRO A 179 -15.81 -11.33 22.42
C PRO A 179 -15.78 -10.73 23.83
N PRO A 180 -16.35 -11.41 24.84
CA PRO A 180 -16.39 -10.89 26.22
C PRO A 180 -15.00 -10.75 26.86
N ASP A 181 -14.00 -11.45 26.34
CA ASP A 181 -12.60 -11.42 26.77
C ASP A 181 -11.72 -10.46 25.94
N ALA A 182 -12.30 -9.71 25.00
CA ALA A 182 -11.56 -8.74 24.19
C ALA A 182 -11.07 -7.55 25.03
N VAL A 183 -9.76 -7.46 25.22
CA VAL A 183 -9.09 -6.39 25.98
C VAL A 183 -8.67 -5.21 25.08
N PRO A 184 -8.73 -3.96 25.58
CA PRO A 184 -8.16 -2.81 24.88
C PRO A 184 -6.69 -3.04 24.54
N TYR A 185 -6.27 -2.61 23.36
CA TYR A 185 -4.87 -2.76 22.94
C TYR A 185 -3.96 -1.74 23.65
N GLU A 186 -2.96 -2.24 24.36
CA GLU A 186 -1.92 -1.40 24.98
C GLU A 186 -0.80 -1.12 23.98
N PHE A 187 -0.68 0.15 23.56
CA PHE A 187 0.38 0.55 22.64
C PHE A 187 1.74 0.58 23.35
N PRO A 188 2.81 0.02 22.76
CA PRO A 188 4.07 -0.14 23.49
C PRO A 188 4.81 1.20 23.66
N HIS A 189 5.30 1.42 24.88
CA HIS A 189 6.15 2.56 25.26
C HIS A 189 7.66 2.31 25.08
N LYS A 190 8.02 1.11 24.62
CA LYS A 190 9.37 0.75 24.22
C LYS A 190 9.35 0.20 22.81
N CYS A 191 10.41 0.46 22.06
CA CYS A 191 10.59 -0.10 20.74
C CYS A 191 10.65 -1.63 20.83
N PRO A 192 9.80 -2.38 20.10
CA PRO A 192 9.81 -3.84 20.12
C PRO A 192 11.06 -4.45 19.45
N ILE A 193 11.84 -3.62 18.72
CA ILE A 193 13.03 -4.07 18.00
C ILE A 193 14.31 -3.86 18.83
N CYS A 194 14.52 -2.66 19.38
CA CYS A 194 15.76 -2.31 20.08
C CYS A 194 15.60 -2.05 21.58
N GLY A 195 14.38 -2.09 22.11
CA GLY A 195 14.09 -1.85 23.53
C GLY A 195 14.21 -0.38 23.99
N SER A 196 14.68 0.53 23.13
CA SER A 196 14.75 1.96 23.43
C SER A 196 13.38 2.56 23.76
N PRO A 197 13.31 3.66 24.52
CA PRO A 197 12.08 4.38 24.76
C PRO A 197 11.35 4.73 23.45
N ALA A 198 10.03 4.66 23.47
CA ALA A 198 9.19 5.09 22.38
C ALA A 198 8.27 6.23 22.87
N THR A 199 8.52 7.44 22.39
CA THR A 199 7.89 8.67 22.88
C THR A 199 7.11 9.35 21.77
N ARG A 200 6.17 10.22 22.13
CA ARG A 200 5.57 11.17 21.20
C ARG A 200 6.21 12.52 21.48
N GLU A 201 6.64 13.19 20.42
CA GLU A 201 7.26 14.51 20.54
C GLU A 201 6.18 15.57 20.69
N ILE A 202 6.48 16.62 21.44
CA ILE A 202 5.63 17.80 21.54
C ILE A 202 6.07 18.77 20.44
N ASN A 203 5.12 19.17 19.59
CA ASN A 203 5.38 20.22 18.63
C ASN A 203 5.52 21.56 19.36
N GLU A 204 6.73 22.13 19.35
CA GLU A 204 7.06 23.35 20.08
C GLU A 204 6.19 24.57 19.70
N LYS A 205 5.70 24.63 18.45
CA LYS A 205 4.90 25.77 17.98
C LYS A 205 3.44 25.68 18.40
N THR A 206 2.89 24.47 18.44
CA THR A 206 1.46 24.26 18.71
C THR A 206 1.20 23.75 20.13
N GLY A 207 2.24 23.29 20.84
CA GLY A 207 2.14 22.59 22.12
C GLY A 207 1.45 21.23 22.03
N LYS A 208 1.13 20.74 20.82
CA LYS A 208 0.42 19.48 20.61
C LYS A 208 1.39 18.32 20.52
N GLU A 209 1.06 17.23 21.19
CA GLU A 209 1.76 15.96 21.06
C GLU A 209 1.53 15.37 19.65
N ASP A 210 2.57 14.79 19.05
CA ASP A 210 2.45 14.11 17.76
C ASP A 210 1.58 12.85 17.91
N SER A 211 0.67 12.65 16.97
CA SER A 211 -0.11 11.41 16.81
C SER A 211 0.76 10.15 16.68
N ARG A 212 2.03 10.28 16.26
CA ARG A 212 2.94 9.15 16.06
C ARG A 212 3.93 9.01 17.21
N ARG A 213 3.91 7.84 17.85
CA ARG A 213 4.96 7.41 18.77
C ARG A 213 6.18 6.95 17.99
N ARG A 214 7.38 7.39 18.38
CA ARG A 214 8.65 7.09 17.71
C ARG A 214 9.65 6.48 18.68
N CYS A 215 10.37 5.46 18.19
CA CYS A 215 11.55 4.91 18.82
C CYS A 215 12.67 5.96 18.84
N THR A 216 13.20 6.25 20.04
CA THR A 216 14.32 7.19 20.24
C THR A 216 15.68 6.53 20.08
N GLY A 217 15.72 5.25 19.67
CA GLY A 217 16.95 4.50 19.53
C GLY A 217 17.83 4.96 18.37
N GLU A 218 17.26 5.64 17.37
CA GLU A 218 17.95 6.19 16.19
C GLU A 218 19.07 5.26 15.70
N LEU A 219 20.33 5.60 15.99
CA LEU A 219 21.55 4.91 15.58
C LEU A 219 21.66 3.46 16.08
N ILE A 220 21.08 3.14 17.24
CA ILE A 220 21.12 1.77 17.80
C ILE A 220 19.94 0.91 17.35
N CYS A 221 18.94 1.49 16.68
CA CYS A 221 17.76 0.74 16.25
C CYS A 221 18.02 0.08 14.88
N PRO A 222 18.15 -1.26 14.78
CA PRO A 222 18.44 -1.91 13.52
C PRO A 222 17.30 -1.73 12.51
N ALA A 223 16.04 -1.63 12.95
CA ALA A 223 14.92 -1.34 12.06
C ALA A 223 15.04 0.05 11.41
N GLN A 224 15.46 1.07 12.16
CA GLN A 224 15.66 2.41 11.57
C GLN A 224 16.81 2.42 10.58
N ALA A 225 17.92 1.72 10.89
CA ALA A 225 19.05 1.57 9.98
C ALA A 225 18.65 0.86 8.67
N VAL A 226 17.98 -0.29 8.78
CA VAL A 226 17.51 -1.08 7.62
C VAL A 226 16.53 -0.28 6.77
N GLU A 227 15.51 0.35 7.37
CA GLU A 227 14.54 1.17 6.64
C GLU A 227 15.19 2.43 6.03
N GLY A 228 16.24 2.97 6.66
CA GLY A 228 17.08 4.03 6.10
C GLY A 228 17.79 3.58 4.82
N LEU A 229 18.39 2.39 4.84
CA LEU A 229 19.03 1.80 3.67
C LEU A 229 18.02 1.49 2.55
N ARG A 230 16.86 0.92 2.89
CA ARG A 230 15.76 0.66 1.93
C ARG A 230 15.28 1.94 1.27
N HIS A 231 15.16 3.03 2.03
CA HIS A 231 14.81 4.33 1.45
C HIS A 231 15.92 4.86 0.54
N PHE A 232 17.18 4.76 0.97
CA PHE A 232 18.33 5.25 0.19
C PHE A 232 18.37 4.65 -1.22
N VAL A 233 18.11 3.35 -1.35
CA VAL A 233 18.12 2.62 -2.63
C VAL A 233 16.81 2.76 -3.43
N SER A 234 15.77 3.35 -2.86
CA SER A 234 14.45 3.45 -3.49
C SER A 234 14.45 4.35 -4.74
N ARG A 235 13.43 4.17 -5.59
CA ARG A 235 13.22 4.95 -6.83
C ARG A 235 13.16 6.47 -6.63
N GLY A 236 12.67 6.92 -5.48
CA GLY A 236 12.58 8.34 -5.14
C GLY A 236 13.85 8.92 -4.52
N ALA A 237 14.92 8.13 -4.41
CA ALA A 237 16.20 8.51 -3.81
C ALA A 237 17.34 8.24 -4.80
N MET A 238 18.23 7.27 -4.53
CA MET A 238 19.35 6.94 -5.42
C MET A 238 18.97 6.02 -6.58
N ASP A 239 17.75 5.47 -6.60
CA ASP A 239 17.22 4.62 -7.66
C ASP A 239 18.14 3.44 -8.04
N ILE A 240 18.57 2.67 -7.03
CA ILE A 240 19.48 1.53 -7.23
C ILE A 240 18.64 0.28 -7.49
N GLU A 241 18.29 0.08 -8.75
CA GLU A 241 17.55 -1.09 -9.20
C GLU A 241 18.28 -2.41 -8.87
N GLY A 242 17.52 -3.43 -8.44
CA GLY A 242 18.05 -4.75 -8.07
C GLY A 242 18.49 -4.88 -6.60
N LEU A 243 18.65 -3.79 -5.86
CA LEU A 243 18.94 -3.80 -4.43
C LEU A 243 17.66 -3.62 -3.61
N GLY A 244 16.77 -4.61 -3.65
CA GLY A 244 15.48 -4.58 -2.95
C GLY A 244 15.55 -4.87 -1.44
N ALA A 245 14.40 -4.75 -0.76
CA ALA A 245 14.27 -4.92 0.68
C ALA A 245 14.89 -6.21 1.24
N GLU A 246 14.68 -7.34 0.55
CA GLU A 246 15.25 -8.62 0.97
C GLU A 246 16.78 -8.64 0.93
N ASN A 247 17.40 -8.06 -0.10
CA ASN A 247 18.85 -7.99 -0.21
C ASN A 247 19.44 -7.03 0.84
N ILE A 248 18.76 -5.91 1.12
CA ILE A 248 19.15 -5.01 2.22
C ILE A 248 19.15 -5.76 3.55
N ASP A 249 18.07 -6.48 3.87
CA ASP A 249 17.99 -7.25 5.12
C ASP A 249 19.09 -8.30 5.19
N LEU A 250 19.31 -9.04 4.09
CA LEU A 250 20.33 -10.08 4.00
C LEU A 250 21.72 -9.50 4.28
N PHE A 251 22.09 -8.43 3.57
CA PHE A 251 23.42 -7.83 3.70
C PHE A 251 23.60 -7.15 5.05
N PHE A 252 22.56 -6.52 5.59
CA PHE A 252 22.61 -5.91 6.91
C PHE A 252 22.81 -6.96 8.01
N ASN A 253 22.02 -8.04 7.97
CA ASN A 253 22.13 -9.14 8.95
C ASN A 253 23.45 -9.91 8.82
N ALA A 254 24.01 -10.01 7.62
CA ALA A 254 25.35 -10.56 7.39
C ALA A 254 26.49 -9.60 7.80
N GLY A 255 26.17 -8.38 8.23
CA GLY A 255 27.15 -7.36 8.59
C GLY A 255 27.93 -6.77 7.41
N LEU A 256 27.47 -7.01 6.17
CA LEU A 256 28.09 -6.53 4.94
C LEU A 256 27.77 -5.06 4.66
N ILE A 257 26.62 -4.58 5.14
CA ILE A 257 26.26 -3.16 5.11
C ILE A 257 25.74 -2.74 6.48
N LYS A 258 26.09 -1.53 6.91
CA LYS A 258 25.53 -0.86 8.10
C LYS A 258 25.07 0.55 7.78
N THR A 259 25.71 1.17 6.79
CA THR A 259 25.46 2.52 6.31
C THR A 259 25.32 2.54 4.79
N ALA A 260 24.80 3.64 4.25
CA ALA A 260 24.63 3.80 2.81
C ALA A 260 25.97 3.76 2.04
N ALA A 261 27.08 4.18 2.67
CA ALA A 261 28.40 4.15 2.05
C ALA A 261 28.88 2.72 1.77
N ASP A 262 28.55 1.77 2.66
CA ASP A 262 28.97 0.36 2.55
C ASP A 262 28.40 -0.30 1.28
N ILE A 263 27.27 0.19 0.76
CA ILE A 263 26.67 -0.29 -0.49
C ILE A 263 27.67 -0.16 -1.64
N PHE A 264 28.44 0.93 -1.67
CA PHE A 264 29.39 1.21 -2.75
C PHE A 264 30.72 0.45 -2.59
N THR A 265 30.98 -0.15 -1.43
CA THR A 265 32.16 -0.97 -1.15
C THR A 265 31.86 -2.47 -1.18
N LEU A 266 30.61 -2.89 -1.44
CA LEU A 266 30.23 -4.30 -1.58
C LEU A 266 31.08 -5.07 -2.60
N ARG A 267 31.62 -4.39 -3.61
CA ARG A 267 32.55 -4.97 -4.59
C ARG A 267 33.81 -5.55 -3.92
N ASP A 268 34.31 -4.89 -2.89
CA ASP A 268 35.52 -5.31 -2.17
C ASP A 268 35.25 -6.54 -1.29
N HIS A 269 33.97 -6.77 -0.97
CA HIS A 269 33.48 -7.93 -0.21
C HIS A 269 32.79 -8.98 -1.09
N ARG A 270 33.08 -8.99 -2.40
CA ARG A 270 32.41 -9.87 -3.39
C ARG A 270 32.32 -11.35 -2.96
N PRO A 271 33.35 -12.01 -2.42
CA PRO A 271 33.24 -13.40 -1.98
C PRO A 271 32.16 -13.60 -0.91
N ALA A 272 32.08 -12.70 0.07
CA ALA A 272 31.09 -12.77 1.15
C ALA A 272 29.68 -12.44 0.66
N VAL A 273 29.54 -11.45 -0.22
CA VAL A 273 28.26 -11.11 -0.87
C VAL A 273 27.71 -12.31 -1.66
N THR A 274 28.55 -12.93 -2.49
CA THR A 274 28.11 -14.07 -3.30
C THR A 274 27.72 -15.27 -2.45
N LYS A 275 28.47 -15.54 -1.38
CA LYS A 275 28.14 -16.57 -0.40
C LYS A 275 26.77 -16.30 0.26
N ALA A 276 26.53 -15.10 0.75
CA ALA A 276 25.26 -14.74 1.40
C ALA A 276 24.06 -14.90 0.44
N LEU A 277 24.20 -14.44 -0.81
CA LEU A 277 23.17 -14.60 -1.84
C LEU A 277 22.91 -16.08 -2.17
N ALA A 278 23.97 -16.89 -2.25
CA ALA A 278 23.86 -18.31 -2.52
C ALA A 278 23.15 -19.07 -1.40
N GLU A 279 23.52 -18.82 -0.15
CA GLU A 279 22.90 -19.40 1.04
C GLU A 279 21.41 -19.02 1.10
N ARG A 280 21.08 -17.75 0.83
CA ARG A 280 19.68 -17.29 0.79
C ARG A 280 18.87 -18.00 -0.31
N ARG A 281 19.42 -18.13 -1.51
CA ARG A 281 18.77 -18.85 -2.62
C ARG A 281 18.54 -20.33 -2.30
N GLU A 282 19.50 -20.95 -1.63
CA GLU A 282 19.37 -22.35 -1.21
C GLU A 282 18.27 -22.51 -0.15
N GLU A 283 18.20 -21.61 0.82
CA GLU A 283 17.14 -21.58 1.81
C GLU A 283 15.76 -21.40 1.18
N GLN A 284 15.60 -20.43 0.28
CA GLN A 284 14.35 -20.24 -0.47
C GLN A 284 13.96 -21.47 -1.31
N ALA A 285 14.94 -22.20 -1.84
CA ALA A 285 14.68 -23.41 -2.58
C ALA A 285 14.19 -24.53 -1.66
N ARG A 286 14.81 -24.73 -0.47
CA ARG A 286 14.32 -25.67 0.55
C ARG A 286 12.90 -25.37 0.99
N GLN A 287 12.58 -24.10 1.22
CA GLN A 287 11.22 -23.68 1.59
C GLN A 287 10.19 -24.03 0.50
N ARG A 288 10.54 -23.87 -0.78
CA ARG A 288 9.68 -24.29 -1.90
C ARG A 288 9.54 -25.80 -2.02
N GLU A 289 10.59 -26.56 -1.75
CA GLU A 289 10.53 -28.03 -1.72
C GLU A 289 9.60 -28.52 -0.60
N ALA A 290 9.71 -27.93 0.60
CA ALA A 290 8.84 -28.23 1.72
C ALA A 290 7.36 -27.89 1.43
N ALA A 291 7.10 -26.74 0.82
CA ALA A 291 5.74 -26.31 0.48
C ALA A 291 5.12 -27.14 -0.65
N SER A 292 5.90 -27.57 -1.63
CA SER A 292 5.41 -28.31 -2.82
C SER A 292 5.48 -29.83 -2.68
N GLY A 293 6.21 -30.34 -1.68
CA GLY A 293 6.50 -31.78 -1.51
C GLY A 293 7.42 -32.36 -2.59
N LYS A 294 8.03 -31.54 -3.46
CA LYS A 294 8.87 -31.99 -4.57
C LYS A 294 10.33 -31.62 -4.34
N THR A 295 11.22 -32.60 -4.37
CA THR A 295 12.68 -32.41 -4.26
C THR A 295 13.31 -32.07 -5.61
N ARG A 296 14.27 -31.15 -5.60
CA ARG A 296 15.11 -30.84 -6.77
C ARG A 296 16.02 -32.02 -7.11
N LYS A 297 16.23 -32.24 -8.42
CA LYS A 297 17.23 -33.19 -8.93
C LYS A 297 18.52 -32.41 -9.27
N ASN A 298 19.69 -33.02 -9.01
CA ASN A 298 21.02 -32.46 -9.32
C ASN A 298 21.34 -31.11 -8.64
N VAL A 299 21.18 -31.03 -7.31
CA VAL A 299 21.58 -29.83 -6.55
C VAL A 299 23.07 -29.91 -6.23
N ARG A 300 23.87 -28.97 -6.76
CA ARG A 300 25.22 -28.71 -6.24
C ARG A 300 25.14 -27.98 -4.91
N SER A 301 25.89 -28.46 -3.92
CA SER A 301 26.01 -27.81 -2.61
C SER A 301 26.54 -26.38 -2.75
N VAL A 302 26.34 -25.56 -1.72
CA VAL A 302 26.82 -24.16 -1.73
C VAL A 302 28.34 -24.13 -1.86
N GLU A 303 29.05 -25.11 -1.29
CA GLU A 303 30.51 -25.25 -1.40
C GLU A 303 30.99 -25.70 -2.79
N GLU A 304 30.19 -26.44 -3.56
CA GLU A 304 30.54 -26.95 -4.91
C GLU A 304 30.24 -25.96 -6.05
N ARG A 305 29.65 -24.81 -5.73
CA ARG A 305 29.33 -23.77 -6.72
C ARG A 305 30.55 -22.87 -6.89
N ASN A 306 31.16 -22.90 -8.08
CA ASN A 306 32.15 -21.91 -8.47
C ASN A 306 31.47 -20.54 -8.62
N TYR A 307 31.94 -19.55 -7.87
CA TYR A 307 31.46 -18.18 -7.88
C TYR A 307 32.51 -17.22 -8.41
#